data_AF-M3CWI3-F1
#
_entry.id   AF-M3CWI3-F1
#
_cell.length_a   1.000
_cell.length_b   1.000
_cell.length_c   1.000
_cell.angle_alpha   90.00
_cell.angle_beta   90.00
_cell.angle_gamma   90.00
#
_symmetry.space_group_name_H-M   'P 1'
#
loop_
_entity.id
_entity.type
_entity.pdbx_description
1 polymer ?
#
loop_
_entity_poly.entity_id
_entity_poly.type
_entity_poly.pdbx_seq_one_letter_code
_entity_poly.pdbx_strand_id
1 'polypeptide(L)' 'MLKFPAYGCVNLASPYGFDNRAESFINNTHHRAVLYYGANCSGTKVDVAPRSASSDLGPAKNQISSLRIFR' A
#
# COMPACT_ATOMS: atom_id res chain seq x y z
N MET A 1 0.27 -9.42 -9.04
CA MET A 1 1.21 -8.51 -8.36
C MET A 1 1.25 -7.20 -9.12
N LEU A 2 0.82 -6.09 -8.52
CA LEU A 2 0.90 -4.75 -9.12
C LEU A 2 2.25 -4.10 -8.78
N LYS A 3 2.83 -3.37 -9.74
CA LYS A 3 4.06 -2.58 -9.54
C LYS A 3 3.71 -1.10 -9.73
N PHE A 4 4.09 -0.27 -8.76
CA PHE A 4 3.86 1.18 -8.82
C PHE A 4 5.17 1.91 -9.11
N PRO A 5 5.30 2.58 -10.27
CA PRO A 5 6.55 3.22 -10.68
C PRO A 5 6.75 4.63 -10.11
N ALA A 6 5.75 5.23 -9.43
CA ALA A 6 5.76 6.63 -9.05
C ALA A 6 5.76 6.84 -7.53
N TYR A 7 6.60 7.79 -7.08
CA TYR A 7 6.56 8.34 -5.73
C TYR A 7 5.26 9.10 -5.48
N GLY A 8 4.87 9.24 -4.21
CA GLY A 8 3.65 9.95 -3.83
C GLY A 8 2.50 9.02 -3.49
N CYS A 9 1.30 9.59 -3.42
CA CYS A 9 0.10 8.86 -3.04
C CYS A 9 -0.60 8.23 -4.24
N VAL A 10 -0.96 6.95 -4.13
CA VAL A 10 -1.68 6.21 -5.16
C VAL A 10 -2.95 5.62 -4.57
N ASN A 11 -4.09 5.94 -5.17
CA ASN A 11 -5.37 5.36 -4.82
C ASN A 11 -5.57 4.03 -5.53
N LEU A 12 -6.05 3.01 -4.81
CA LEU A 12 -6.27 1.68 -5.36
C LEU A 12 -7.63 1.53 -6.07
N ALA A 13 -8.60 2.39 -5.75
CA ALA A 13 -9.94 2.35 -6.35
C ALA A 13 -9.94 2.67 -7.85
N SER A 14 -9.37 3.79 -8.27
CA SER A 14 -9.32 4.21 -9.67
C SER A 14 -7.92 4.71 -10.01
N PRO A 15 -7.33 4.29 -11.13
CA PRO A 15 -7.89 3.44 -12.20
C PRO A 15 -7.78 1.92 -11.96
N TYR A 16 -7.29 1.49 -10.80
CA TYR A 16 -6.85 0.09 -10.65
C TYR A 16 -7.95 -0.90 -10.22
N GLY A 17 -8.99 -0.48 -9.49
CA GLY A 17 -10.05 -1.37 -9.02
C GLY A 17 -9.64 -2.37 -7.93
N PHE A 18 -8.57 -2.08 -7.17
CA PHE A 18 -8.03 -2.94 -6.09
C PHE A 18 -8.31 -2.40 -4.69
N ASP A 19 -9.21 -1.43 -4.57
CA ASP A 19 -9.67 -0.92 -3.29
C ASP A 19 -10.17 -2.07 -2.40
N ASN A 20 -9.71 -2.11 -1.16
CA ASN A 20 -10.14 -3.08 -0.16
C ASN A 20 -9.93 -4.55 -0.57
N ARG A 21 -8.87 -4.84 -1.34
CA ARG A 21 -8.53 -6.20 -1.81
C ARG A 21 -7.12 -6.65 -1.47
N ALA A 22 -6.31 -5.80 -0.84
CA ALA A 22 -4.93 -6.13 -0.51
C ALA A 22 -4.89 -7.14 0.65
N GLU A 23 -4.18 -8.26 0.46
CA GLU A 23 -3.98 -9.27 1.50
C GLU A 23 -2.52 -9.43 1.93
N SER A 24 -1.59 -9.01 1.07
CA SER A 24 -0.15 -9.15 1.24
C SER A 24 0.58 -7.98 0.57
N PHE A 25 1.86 -7.80 0.88
CA PHE A 25 2.70 -6.82 0.19
C PHE A 25 4.14 -7.33 0.00
N ILE A 26 4.79 -6.76 -1.01
CA ILE A 26 6.24 -6.88 -1.21
C ILE A 26 6.76 -5.48 -1.54
N ASN A 27 7.61 -4.94 -0.67
CA ASN A 27 8.37 -3.72 -0.91
C ASN A 27 9.83 -4.06 -1.25
N ASN A 28 10.11 -4.23 -2.54
CA ASN A 28 11.47 -4.48 -3.04
C ASN A 28 12.30 -3.20 -3.23
N THR A 29 11.79 -2.04 -2.81
CA THR A 29 12.51 -0.77 -2.95
C THR A 29 13.41 -0.48 -1.75
N HIS A 30 14.32 0.49 -1.89
CA HIS A 30 15.10 1.05 -0.77
C HIS A 30 14.33 2.13 0.00
N HIS A 31 13.09 2.40 -0.39
CA HIS A 31 12.28 3.45 0.18
C HIS A 31 11.25 2.89 1.16
N ARG A 32 10.89 3.73 2.11
CA ARG A 32 9.72 3.51 2.97
C ARG A 32 8.46 3.61 2.12
N ALA A 33 7.52 2.70 2.38
CA ALA A 33 6.15 2.80 1.90
C ALA A 33 5.18 2.83 3.09
N VAL A 34 3.97 3.33 2.87
CA VAL A 34 2.89 3.30 3.85
C VAL A 34 1.60 2.90 3.14
N LEU A 35 0.88 1.94 3.68
CA LEU A 35 -0.46 1.56 3.22
C LEU A 35 -1.50 2.26 4.11
N TYR A 36 -2.60 2.70 3.52
CA TYR A 36 -3.64 3.47 4.20
C TYR A 36 -5.00 2.84 3.99
N TYR A 37 -5.82 2.87 5.04
CA TYR A 37 -7.20 2.39 4.99
C TYR A 37 -8.11 3.37 4.23
N GLY A 38 -7.78 4.67 4.27
CA GLY A 38 -8.52 5.69 3.52
C GLY A 38 -7.94 5.92 2.13
N ALA A 39 -8.76 6.46 1.23
CA ALA A 39 -8.28 7.05 -0.01
C ALA A 39 -7.40 8.29 0.26
N ASN A 40 -6.63 8.71 -0.73
CA ASN A 40 -5.74 9.88 -0.71
C ASN A 40 -4.74 9.87 0.45
N CYS A 41 -4.28 8.69 0.88
CA CYS A 41 -3.28 8.49 1.93
C CYS A 41 -3.69 9.06 3.28
N SER A 42 -4.92 8.75 3.69
CA SER A 42 -5.55 9.23 4.92
C SER A 42 -5.96 8.09 5.86
N GLY A 43 -6.25 8.44 7.12
CA GLY A 43 -6.74 7.51 8.13
C GLY A 43 -5.67 6.57 8.69
N THR A 44 -6.10 5.38 9.13
CA THR A 44 -5.24 4.34 9.70
C THR A 44 -4.17 3.90 8.71
N LYS A 45 -2.94 3.70 9.21
CA LYS A 45 -1.78 3.39 8.40
C LYS A 45 -1.09 2.09 8.82
N VAL A 46 -0.47 1.44 7.86
CA VAL A 46 0.48 0.32 8.04
C VAL A 46 1.81 0.75 7.46
N ASP A 47 2.83 0.87 8.32
CA ASP A 47 4.19 1.20 7.88
C ASP A 47 4.84 -0.01 7.20
N VAL A 48 5.43 0.22 6.02
CA VAL A 48 6.09 -0.81 5.22
C VAL A 48 7.56 -0.46 5.08
N ALA A 49 8.42 -1.25 5.73
CA ALA A 49 9.87 -1.05 5.72
C ALA A 49 10.46 -1.24 4.30
N PRO A 50 11.59 -0.60 4.00
CA PRO A 50 12.37 -0.92 2.80
C PRO A 50 12.73 -2.41 2.75
N ARG A 51 12.83 -2.99 1.54
CA ARG A 51 13.30 -4.37 1.32
C ARG A 51 12.59 -5.40 2.21
N SER A 52 11.28 -5.26 2.37
CA SER A 52 10.45 -6.11 3.23
C SER A 52 9.27 -6.70 2.48
N ALA A 53 8.71 -7.78 3.02
CA ALA A 53 7.49 -8.40 2.51
C ALA A 53 6.66 -8.93 3.68
N SER A 54 5.35 -8.98 3.49
CA SER A 54 4.45 -9.73 4.35
C SER A 54 3.49 -10.54 3.50
N SER A 55 3.35 -11.84 3.81
CA SER A 55 2.37 -12.72 3.19
C SER A 55 0.95 -12.52 3.74
N ASP A 56 0.81 -11.82 4.87
CA ASP A 56 -0.48 -11.51 5.48
C ASP A 56 -0.49 -10.10 6.08
N LEU A 57 -1.54 -9.33 5.79
CA LEU A 57 -1.79 -8.00 6.35
C LEU A 57 -2.55 -8.05 7.68
N GLY A 58 -2.99 -9.22 8.13
CA GLY A 58 -3.70 -9.40 9.39
C GLY A 58 -4.95 -8.50 9.46
N PRO A 59 -5.11 -7.65 10.50
CA PRO A 59 -6.25 -6.74 10.61
C PRO A 59 -6.39 -5.72 9.46
N ALA A 60 -5.34 -5.51 8.66
CA ALA A 60 -5.36 -4.61 7.51
C ALA A 60 -5.74 -5.29 6.20
N LYS A 61 -5.91 -6.62 6.21
CA LYS A 61 -6.34 -7.40 5.05
C LYS A 61 -7.70 -6.90 4.55
N ASN A 62 -7.80 -6.67 3.24
CA ASN A 62 -9.00 -6.18 2.56
C ASN A 62 -9.53 -4.83 3.08
N GLN A 63 -8.65 -4.00 3.67
CA GLN A 63 -9.01 -2.66 4.17
C GLN A 63 -8.19 -1.54 3.51
N ILE A 64 -7.20 -1.87 2.67
CA ILE A 64 -6.30 -0.85 2.10
C ILE A 64 -6.94 -0.19 0.88
N SER A 65 -6.98 1.14 0.90
CA SER A 65 -7.53 1.98 -0.18
C SER A 65 -6.49 2.84 -0.90
N SER A 66 -5.36 3.14 -0.26
CA SER A 66 -4.27 3.87 -0.92
C SER A 66 -2.91 3.51 -0.34
N LEU A 67 -1.85 3.86 -1.07
CA LEU A 67 -0.47 3.68 -0.64
C LEU A 67 0.36 4.92 -0.94
N ARG A 68 1.39 5.17 -0.14
CA ARG A 68 2.39 6.22 -0.38
C ARG A 68 3.78 5.65 -0.42
N ILE A 69 4.53 5.96 -1.47
CA ILE A 69 5.96 5.67 -1.57
C ILE A 69 6.72 6.99 -1.34
N PHE A 70 7.65 6.97 -0.40
CA PHE A 70 8.51 8.12 -0.08
C PHE A 70 9.77 8.11 -0.94
N ARG A 71 10.37 9.27 -1.16
CA ARG A 71 11.74 9.35 -1.71
C ARG A 71 12.74 9.04 -0.61
#